data_AF-A0A7L4B9A5-F1
#
_entry.id   AF-A0A7L4B9A5-F1
#
_cell.length_a   1.000
_cell.length_b   1.000
_cell.length_c   1.000
_cell.angle_alpha   90.00
_cell.angle_beta   90.00
_cell.angle_gamma   90.00
#
_symmetry.space_group_name_H-M   'P 1'
#
loop_
_entity.id
_entity.type
_entity.pdbx_description
1 polymer ?
#
loop_
_entity_poly.entity_id
_entity_poly.type
_entity_poly.pdbx_seq_one_letter_code
_entity_poly.pdbx_strand_id
1 'polypeptide(L)'
;ALEPLSVSLAIGVAWALTGYLSHPNFYCSYVECCPSDGHRINATALRAQLDTKLFGQHLAKDVVLKAVMGFTNNPSPKKPLTLSLHGWAGTGKNFLSQILAEHVHPAGLRSKFVHLFLATLHFPHQDKVKLYKEQLQNWIRGNVSACPHSIFIFDEMDKMHPGLIDAIKPFLDYYEQVDRVSYRKAIFIFLSNAGGDLINKAALDFWTSGKRREEIQLKDLELMLSVGVFNNKNSGLWHSSLIDRNLIDYFVPFLPLEHKHVKMCVRAEMTARGYAVDEKIVQAVADEMTFFPKEQKIYSDKGCKTVQAKLDIHEDF
;
A
#
# COMPACT_ATOMS: atom_id res chain seq x y z
N ALA A 1 6.39 63.43 -15.45
CA ALA A 1 5.07 62.84 -15.70
C ALA A 1 5.30 61.51 -16.42
N LEU A 2 4.86 60.37 -15.86
CA LEU A 2 4.93 59.09 -16.56
C LEU A 2 3.92 59.10 -17.71
N GLU A 3 4.36 58.73 -18.91
CA GLU A 3 3.49 58.67 -20.08
C GLU A 3 2.38 57.63 -19.88
N PRO A 4 1.10 57.97 -20.13
CA PRO A 4 -0.03 57.09 -19.83
C PRO A 4 0.04 55.74 -20.54
N LEU A 5 0.70 55.66 -21.70
CA LEU A 5 0.88 54.42 -22.48
C LEU A 5 1.83 53.42 -21.81
N SER A 6 2.90 53.89 -21.16
CA SER A 6 3.89 53.01 -20.51
C SER A 6 3.33 52.35 -19.25
N VAL A 7 2.50 53.07 -18.50
CA VAL A 7 1.80 52.56 -17.32
C VAL A 7 0.75 51.52 -17.72
N SER A 8 -0.02 51.75 -18.78
CA SER A 8 -1.01 50.77 -19.26
C SER A 8 -0.39 49.48 -19.79
N LEU A 9 0.76 49.55 -20.48
CA LEU A 9 1.50 48.37 -20.94
C LEU A 9 2.10 47.59 -19.77
N ALA A 10 2.70 48.27 -18.79
CA ALA A 10 3.27 47.63 -17.60
C ALA A 10 2.20 46.92 -16.77
N ILE A 11 1.02 47.54 -16.61
CA ILE A 11 -0.13 46.93 -15.95
C ILE A 11 -0.63 45.74 -16.80
N GLY A 12 -0.83 45.88 -18.11
CA GLY A 12 -1.27 44.77 -18.96
C GLY A 12 -0.36 43.53 -18.92
N VAL A 13 0.96 43.74 -18.93
CA VAL A 13 1.95 42.65 -18.83
C VAL A 13 1.97 42.02 -17.43
N ALA A 14 1.85 42.82 -16.36
CA ALA A 14 1.76 42.30 -15.00
C ALA A 14 0.50 41.45 -14.78
N TRP A 15 -0.64 41.84 -15.35
CA TRP A 15 -1.90 41.09 -15.25
C TRP A 15 -1.90 39.83 -16.12
N ALA A 16 -1.25 39.86 -17.29
CA ALA A 16 -1.05 38.67 -18.11
C ALA A 16 -0.09 37.66 -17.43
N LEU A 17 0.98 38.14 -16.79
CA LEU A 17 1.92 37.28 -16.05
C LEU A 17 1.29 36.71 -14.78
N THR A 18 0.56 37.51 -14.00
CA THR A 18 -0.17 36.98 -12.83
C THR A 18 -1.28 36.01 -13.27
N GLY A 19 -2.00 36.31 -14.35
CA GLY A 19 -3.00 35.42 -14.96
C GLY A 19 -2.41 34.08 -15.43
N TYR A 20 -1.25 34.11 -16.08
CA TYR A 20 -0.55 32.91 -16.58
C TYR A 20 0.09 32.09 -15.45
N LEU A 21 0.65 32.74 -14.43
CA LEU A 21 1.19 32.07 -13.23
C LEU A 21 0.08 31.54 -12.31
N SER A 22 -1.11 32.15 -12.33
CA SER A 22 -2.30 31.66 -11.63
C SER A 22 -3.04 30.54 -12.36
N HIS A 23 -2.61 30.16 -13.57
CA HIS A 23 -3.20 29.04 -14.27
C HIS A 23 -2.84 27.73 -13.54
N PRO A 24 -3.82 26.99 -13.00
CA PRO A 24 -3.55 25.84 -12.13
C PRO A 24 -2.64 24.82 -12.83
N ASN A 25 -2.79 24.62 -14.14
CA ASN A 25 -1.96 23.68 -14.89
C ASN A 25 -0.46 24.05 -14.93
N PHE A 26 -0.09 25.33 -14.96
CA PHE A 26 1.33 25.75 -14.98
C PHE A 26 1.93 25.65 -13.57
N TYR A 27 1.22 26.13 -12.55
CA TYR A 27 1.66 26.02 -11.15
C TYR A 27 1.82 24.56 -10.72
N CYS A 28 0.88 23.70 -11.13
CA CYS A 28 0.92 22.26 -10.85
C CYS A 28 2.02 21.50 -11.60
N SER A 29 2.69 22.14 -12.58
CA SER A 29 3.89 21.60 -13.22
C SER A 29 5.15 21.77 -12.37
N TYR A 30 5.15 22.73 -11.43
CA TYR A 30 6.31 23.03 -10.55
C TYR A 30 6.06 22.62 -9.10
N VAL A 31 4.80 22.53 -8.69
CA VAL A 31 4.38 22.15 -7.33
C VAL A 31 3.34 21.05 -7.41
N GLU A 32 3.45 20.05 -6.55
CA GLU A 32 2.47 18.97 -6.52
C GLU A 32 1.06 19.51 -6.17
N CYS A 33 0.06 19.17 -6.98
CA CYS A 33 -1.33 19.60 -6.77
C CYS A 33 -2.24 18.41 -6.52
N CYS A 34 -3.32 18.63 -5.78
CA CYS A 34 -4.30 17.59 -5.54
C CYS A 34 -4.92 17.18 -6.88
N PRO A 35 -5.03 15.88 -7.19
CA PRO A 35 -5.68 15.41 -8.40
C PRO A 35 -7.12 15.94 -8.50
N SER A 36 -7.51 16.35 -9.71
CA SER A 36 -8.90 16.70 -10.00
C SER A 36 -9.80 15.47 -9.98
N ASP A 37 -11.10 15.66 -9.77
CA ASP A 37 -12.13 14.60 -9.75
C ASP A 37 -12.18 13.71 -11.01
N GLY A 38 -11.61 14.16 -12.14
CA GLY A 38 -11.49 13.38 -13.38
C GLY A 38 -10.23 12.53 -13.48
N HIS A 39 -9.33 12.56 -12.49
CA HIS A 39 -8.09 11.80 -12.52
C HIS A 39 -8.39 10.30 -12.39
N ARG A 40 -7.94 9.52 -13.37
CA ARG A 40 -8.16 8.08 -13.42
C ARG A 40 -6.83 7.35 -13.50
N ILE A 41 -6.71 6.31 -12.70
CA ILE A 41 -5.59 5.39 -12.74
C ILE A 41 -5.64 4.62 -14.05
N ASN A 42 -4.48 4.50 -14.73
CA ASN A 42 -4.37 3.71 -15.94
C ASN A 42 -4.32 2.21 -15.58
N ALA A 43 -5.46 1.53 -15.77
CA ALA A 43 -5.61 0.11 -15.45
C ALA A 43 -4.57 -0.78 -16.14
N THR A 44 -4.25 -0.49 -17.40
CA THR A 44 -3.29 -1.28 -18.19
C THR A 44 -1.88 -1.09 -17.66
N ALA A 45 -1.50 0.13 -17.31
CA ALA A 45 -0.20 0.42 -16.72
C ALA A 45 -0.06 -0.20 -15.32
N LEU A 46 -1.09 -0.10 -14.47
CA LEU A 46 -1.11 -0.73 -13.15
C LEU A 46 -0.99 -2.25 -13.26
N ARG A 47 -1.79 -2.88 -14.13
CA ARG A 47 -1.72 -4.33 -14.38
C ARG A 47 -0.33 -4.74 -14.84
N ALA A 48 0.23 -4.06 -15.84
CA ALA A 48 1.56 -4.38 -16.36
C ALA A 48 2.65 -4.26 -15.27
N GLN A 49 2.59 -3.23 -14.41
CA GLN A 49 3.54 -3.07 -13.31
C GLN A 49 3.38 -4.16 -12.24
N LEU A 50 2.14 -4.52 -11.90
CA LEU A 50 1.87 -5.62 -10.97
C LEU A 50 2.35 -6.96 -11.53
N ASP A 51 2.11 -7.23 -12.81
CA ASP A 51 2.50 -8.48 -13.45
C ASP A 51 4.01 -8.65 -13.56
N THR A 52 4.71 -7.57 -13.88
CA THR A 52 6.17 -7.56 -14.04
C THR A 52 6.95 -7.51 -12.74
N LYS A 53 6.41 -6.88 -11.68
CA LYS A 53 7.17 -6.63 -10.44
C LYS A 53 6.71 -7.42 -9.22
N LEU A 54 5.43 -7.78 -9.10
CA LEU A 54 4.90 -8.45 -7.91
C LEU A 54 4.86 -9.98 -8.12
N PHE A 55 5.87 -10.70 -7.63
CA PHE A 55 6.01 -12.13 -7.90
C PHE A 55 5.18 -13.00 -6.96
N GLY A 56 4.52 -14.03 -7.52
CA GLY A 56 3.83 -15.06 -6.74
C GLY A 56 2.57 -14.63 -5.99
N GLN A 57 2.01 -13.45 -6.27
CA GLN A 57 0.83 -12.92 -5.56
C GLN A 57 -0.38 -12.75 -6.49
N HIS A 58 -0.85 -13.83 -7.13
CA HIS A 58 -1.98 -13.75 -8.08
C HIS A 58 -3.26 -13.19 -7.43
N LEU A 59 -3.59 -13.64 -6.21
CA LEU A 59 -4.74 -13.13 -5.45
C LEU A 59 -4.65 -11.63 -5.17
N ALA A 60 -3.49 -11.16 -4.69
CA ALA A 60 -3.31 -9.76 -4.36
C ALA A 60 -3.43 -8.87 -5.60
N LYS A 61 -2.84 -9.29 -6.73
CA LYS A 61 -2.95 -8.57 -8.01
C LYS A 61 -4.40 -8.41 -8.45
N ASP A 62 -5.15 -9.51 -8.46
CA ASP A 62 -6.53 -9.53 -8.94
C ASP A 62 -7.46 -8.70 -8.08
N VAL A 63 -7.37 -8.85 -6.75
CA VAL A 63 -8.21 -8.11 -5.80
C VAL A 63 -7.92 -6.63 -5.88
N VAL A 64 -6.64 -6.23 -5.80
CA VAL A 64 -6.26 -4.82 -5.78
C VAL A 64 -6.59 -4.14 -7.11
N LEU A 65 -6.31 -4.78 -8.24
CA LEU A 65 -6.64 -4.19 -9.54
C LEU A 65 -8.15 -3.93 -9.66
N LYS A 66 -8.99 -4.90 -9.29
CA LYS A 66 -10.46 -4.73 -9.33
C LYS A 66 -10.94 -3.66 -8.36
N ALA A 67 -10.45 -3.67 -7.13
CA ALA A 67 -10.83 -2.74 -6.07
C ALA A 67 -10.48 -1.29 -6.44
N VAL A 68 -9.23 -1.05 -6.83
CA VAL A 68 -8.72 0.29 -7.16
C VAL A 68 -9.40 0.83 -8.42
N MET A 69 -9.60 0.00 -9.44
CA MET A 69 -10.30 0.44 -10.65
C MET A 69 -11.78 0.70 -10.42
N GLY A 70 -12.46 -0.13 -9.63
CA GLY A 70 -13.85 0.08 -9.25
C GLY A 70 -14.03 1.38 -8.46
N PHE A 71 -13.13 1.66 -7.54
CA PHE A 71 -13.13 2.89 -6.74
C PHE A 71 -12.86 4.14 -7.60
N THR A 72 -11.78 4.11 -8.39
CA THR A 72 -11.34 5.28 -9.16
C THR A 72 -12.27 5.62 -10.32
N ASN A 73 -12.96 4.63 -10.89
CA ASN A 73 -13.95 4.86 -11.94
C ASN A 73 -15.31 5.30 -11.40
N ASN A 74 -15.54 5.24 -10.09
CA ASN A 74 -16.77 5.71 -9.47
C ASN A 74 -16.65 7.21 -9.15
N PRO A 75 -17.42 8.09 -9.80
CA PRO A 75 -17.34 9.54 -9.54
C PRO A 75 -17.90 9.94 -8.16
N SER A 76 -18.69 9.06 -7.52
CA SER A 76 -19.33 9.32 -6.22
C SER A 76 -19.25 8.09 -5.31
N PRO A 77 -18.04 7.71 -4.84
CA PRO A 77 -17.89 6.64 -3.85
C PRO A 77 -18.67 6.97 -2.57
N LYS A 78 -19.24 5.96 -1.91
CA LYS A 78 -20.06 6.15 -0.70
C LYS A 78 -19.27 6.09 0.60
N LYS A 79 -18.06 5.55 0.54
CA LYS A 79 -17.05 5.43 1.61
C LYS A 79 -15.65 5.47 0.98
N PRO A 80 -14.59 5.78 1.72
CA PRO A 80 -13.22 5.61 1.21
C PRO A 80 -12.92 4.15 0.86
N LEU A 81 -11.98 3.95 -0.06
CA LEU A 81 -11.43 2.63 -0.32
C LEU A 81 -10.54 2.20 0.84
N THR A 82 -10.89 1.10 1.49
CA THR A 82 -10.12 0.54 2.61
C THR A 82 -9.61 -0.86 2.25
N LEU A 83 -8.29 -0.94 2.00
CA LEU A 83 -7.58 -2.19 1.69
C LEU A 83 -6.84 -2.69 2.93
N SER A 84 -7.00 -3.96 3.26
CA SER A 84 -6.24 -4.60 4.34
C SER A 84 -5.37 -5.71 3.76
N LEU A 85 -4.05 -5.52 3.78
CA LEU A 85 -3.05 -6.42 3.19
C LEU A 85 -2.40 -7.26 4.29
N HIS A 86 -2.47 -8.58 4.15
CA HIS A 86 -2.07 -9.52 5.20
C HIS A 86 -1.25 -10.67 4.66
N GLY A 87 -0.21 -11.06 5.38
CA GLY A 87 0.62 -12.21 5.04
C GLY A 87 1.98 -12.10 5.68
N TRP A 88 2.88 -13.02 5.39
CA TRP A 88 4.20 -13.02 6.04
C TRP A 88 5.09 -11.84 5.61
N ALA A 89 6.21 -11.66 6.29
CA ALA A 89 7.17 -10.60 5.99
C ALA A 89 7.89 -10.90 4.67
N GLY A 90 8.22 -9.84 3.91
CA GLY A 90 8.98 -9.97 2.66
C GLY A 90 8.21 -10.56 1.48
N THR A 91 6.88 -10.69 1.57
CA THR A 91 6.00 -11.19 0.50
C THR A 91 5.52 -10.10 -0.48
N GLY A 92 5.76 -8.82 -0.16
CA GLY A 92 5.48 -7.70 -1.07
C GLY A 92 4.40 -6.70 -0.63
N LYS A 93 3.90 -6.74 0.62
CA LYS A 93 2.85 -5.82 1.10
C LYS A 93 3.20 -4.33 0.93
N ASN A 94 4.35 -3.91 1.46
CA ASN A 94 4.83 -2.52 1.36
C ASN A 94 5.17 -2.15 -0.09
N PHE A 95 5.63 -3.13 -0.88
CA PHE A 95 5.94 -2.91 -2.28
C PHE A 95 4.67 -2.69 -3.11
N LEU A 96 3.59 -3.42 -2.83
CA LEU A 96 2.30 -3.18 -3.46
C LEU A 96 1.72 -1.81 -3.09
N SER A 97 1.80 -1.40 -1.81
CA SER A 97 1.32 -0.07 -1.41
C SER A 97 2.11 1.07 -2.05
N GLN A 98 3.42 0.89 -2.26
CA GLN A 98 4.26 1.81 -3.03
C GLN A 98 3.81 1.91 -4.49
N ILE A 99 3.61 0.78 -5.17
CA ILE A 99 3.11 0.77 -6.55
C ILE A 99 1.75 1.51 -6.63
N LEU A 100 0.84 1.24 -5.70
CA LEU A 100 -0.45 1.94 -5.69
C LEU A 100 -0.30 3.44 -5.48
N ALA A 101 0.56 3.86 -4.55
CA ALA A 101 0.82 5.27 -4.32
C ALA A 101 1.36 5.96 -5.58
N GLU A 102 2.30 5.34 -6.31
CA GLU A 102 2.87 5.86 -7.57
C GLU A 102 1.82 6.03 -8.67
N HIS A 103 0.82 5.15 -8.72
CA HIS A 103 -0.25 5.19 -9.73
C HIS A 103 -1.33 6.24 -9.43
N VAL A 104 -1.49 6.63 -8.16
CA VAL A 104 -2.43 7.69 -7.75
C VAL A 104 -1.74 9.05 -7.73
N HIS A 105 -0.52 9.10 -7.21
CA HIS A 105 0.31 10.29 -7.10
C HIS A 105 1.69 9.99 -7.70
N PRO A 106 2.11 10.65 -8.80
CA PRO A 106 3.36 10.32 -9.49
C PRO A 106 4.62 10.38 -8.62
N ALA A 107 4.62 11.17 -7.54
CA ALA A 107 5.72 11.22 -6.57
C ALA A 107 5.76 10.01 -5.61
N GLY A 108 4.79 9.09 -5.68
CA GLY A 108 4.69 7.91 -4.84
C GLY A 108 4.68 8.26 -3.36
N LEU A 109 5.49 7.57 -2.55
CA LEU A 109 5.63 7.86 -1.11
C LEU A 109 6.22 9.24 -0.79
N ARG A 110 6.82 9.93 -1.77
CA ARG A 110 7.34 11.31 -1.60
C ARG A 110 6.27 12.37 -1.83
N SER A 111 5.08 11.97 -2.28
CA SER A 111 3.93 12.85 -2.44
C SER A 111 3.51 13.45 -1.11
N LYS A 112 3.17 14.74 -1.10
CA LYS A 112 2.58 15.39 0.08
C LYS A 112 1.18 14.90 0.43
N PHE A 113 0.56 14.12 -0.47
CA PHE A 113 -0.77 13.54 -0.30
C PHE A 113 -0.73 12.04 0.03
N VAL A 114 0.46 11.47 0.20
CA VAL A 114 0.66 10.08 0.61
C VAL A 114 1.32 10.06 1.98
N HIS A 115 0.63 9.49 2.95
CA HIS A 115 1.03 9.52 4.36
C HIS A 115 1.28 8.10 4.87
N LEU A 116 2.53 7.82 5.24
CA LEU A 116 2.94 6.55 5.82
C LEU A 116 3.05 6.65 7.35
N PHE A 117 2.31 5.79 8.04
CA PHE A 117 2.40 5.62 9.49
C PHE A 117 2.95 4.24 9.83
N LEU A 118 4.14 4.19 10.41
CA LEU A 118 4.71 2.98 11.01
C LEU A 118 4.26 2.91 12.48
N ALA A 119 3.48 1.89 12.87
CA ALA A 119 2.91 1.82 14.22
C ALA A 119 3.99 1.84 15.32
N THR A 120 5.08 1.10 15.14
CA THR A 120 6.17 1.00 16.12
C THR A 120 7.07 2.22 16.20
N LEU A 121 7.13 3.04 15.15
CA LEU A 121 7.95 4.24 15.12
C LEU A 121 7.18 5.47 15.60
N HIS A 122 5.95 5.65 15.09
CA HIS A 122 5.16 6.84 15.38
C HIS A 122 4.30 6.70 16.64
N PHE A 123 3.93 5.47 17.03
CA PHE A 123 3.08 5.20 18.18
C PHE A 123 3.69 4.19 19.18
N PRO A 124 4.96 4.34 19.60
CA PRO A 124 5.67 3.31 20.38
C PRO A 124 5.20 3.18 21.85
N HIS A 125 4.61 4.24 22.41
CA HIS A 125 4.37 4.36 23.85
C HIS A 125 2.88 4.26 24.19
N GLN A 126 2.50 3.26 24.99
CA GLN A 126 1.10 2.98 25.33
C GLN A 126 0.47 4.07 26.22
N ASP A 127 1.25 4.72 27.08
CA ASP A 127 0.83 5.83 27.94
C ASP A 127 0.49 7.11 27.16
N LYS A 128 1.02 7.27 25.95
CA LYS A 128 0.78 8.43 25.08
C LYS A 128 -0.35 8.23 24.08
N VAL A 129 -1.10 7.13 24.16
CA VAL A 129 -2.17 6.79 23.22
C VAL A 129 -3.18 7.93 23.06
N LYS A 130 -3.56 8.64 24.13
CA LYS A 130 -4.49 9.77 24.03
C LYS A 130 -3.95 10.89 23.13
N LEU A 131 -2.68 11.28 23.31
CA LEU A 131 -2.00 12.28 22.49
C LEU A 131 -1.92 11.82 21.03
N TYR A 132 -1.54 10.57 20.79
CA TYR A 132 -1.44 10.02 19.45
C TYR A 132 -2.78 9.98 18.72
N LYS A 133 -3.90 9.71 19.42
CA LYS A 133 -5.25 9.78 18.83
C LYS A 133 -5.55 11.19 18.32
N GLU A 134 -5.32 12.20 19.14
CA GLU A 134 -5.58 13.60 18.80
C GLU A 134 -4.71 14.06 17.61
N GLN A 135 -3.42 13.73 17.64
CA GLN A 135 -2.49 14.05 16.54
C GLN A 135 -2.91 13.35 15.24
N LEU A 136 -3.24 12.07 15.29
CA LEU A 136 -3.62 11.28 14.13
C LEU A 136 -4.92 11.79 13.50
N GLN A 137 -5.95 12.08 14.32
CA GLN A 137 -7.22 12.61 13.85
C GLN A 137 -7.06 13.99 13.19
N ASN A 138 -6.29 14.88 13.82
CA ASN A 138 -6.02 16.20 13.27
C ASN A 138 -5.21 16.11 11.97
N TRP A 139 -4.24 15.21 11.89
CA TRP A 139 -3.44 14.99 10.68
C TRP A 139 -4.31 14.50 9.51
N ILE A 140 -5.13 13.48 9.73
CA ILE A 140 -6.03 12.92 8.70
C ILE A 140 -7.01 14.00 8.25
N ARG A 141 -7.68 14.68 9.18
CA ARG A 141 -8.64 15.75 8.87
C ARG A 141 -7.98 16.87 8.06
N GLY A 142 -6.82 17.35 8.48
CA GLY A 142 -6.10 18.43 7.81
C GLY A 142 -5.69 18.08 6.37
N ASN A 143 -5.12 16.90 6.16
CA ASN A 143 -4.67 16.48 4.84
C ASN A 143 -5.82 16.16 3.89
N VAL A 144 -6.89 15.53 4.36
CA VAL A 144 -8.08 15.28 3.52
C VAL A 144 -8.79 16.59 3.17
N SER A 145 -8.80 17.57 4.08
CA SER A 145 -9.31 18.92 3.78
C SER A 145 -8.50 19.61 2.68
N ALA A 146 -7.19 19.39 2.64
CA ALA A 146 -6.31 19.92 1.59
C ALA A 146 -6.41 19.13 0.28
N CYS A 147 -6.59 17.81 0.35
CA CYS A 147 -6.77 16.95 -0.80
C CYS A 147 -7.65 15.72 -0.51
N PRO A 148 -8.85 15.64 -1.09
CA PRO A 148 -9.74 14.49 -0.90
C PRO A 148 -9.16 13.16 -1.39
N HIS A 149 -8.21 13.19 -2.32
CA HIS A 149 -7.53 12.03 -2.90
C HIS A 149 -6.28 11.60 -2.11
N SER A 150 -6.22 11.92 -0.82
CA SER A 150 -5.09 11.53 0.04
C SER A 150 -5.06 10.02 0.28
N ILE A 151 -3.86 9.47 0.39
CA ILE A 151 -3.61 8.06 0.72
C ILE A 151 -3.01 7.98 2.12
N PHE A 152 -3.57 7.11 2.95
CA PHE A 152 -3.05 6.81 4.28
C PHE A 152 -2.64 5.34 4.35
N ILE A 153 -1.35 5.10 4.55
CA ILE A 153 -0.76 3.76 4.68
C ILE A 153 -0.41 3.55 6.15
N PHE A 154 -1.01 2.55 6.79
CA PHE A 154 -0.67 2.15 8.16
C PHE A 154 0.08 0.81 8.12
N ASP A 155 1.37 0.85 8.41
CA ASP A 155 2.22 -0.32 8.47
C ASP A 155 2.37 -0.84 9.90
N GLU A 156 2.62 -2.15 10.00
CA GLU A 156 2.64 -2.90 11.24
C GLU A 156 1.39 -2.69 12.08
N MET A 157 0.24 -2.64 11.41
CA MET A 157 -1.03 -2.35 12.03
C MET A 157 -1.38 -3.40 13.12
N ASP A 158 -0.79 -4.60 13.09
CA ASP A 158 -0.93 -5.65 14.12
C ASP A 158 -0.29 -5.29 15.45
N LYS A 159 0.59 -4.28 15.45
CA LYS A 159 1.23 -3.71 16.62
C LYS A 159 0.61 -2.38 17.03
N MET A 160 -0.38 -1.88 16.28
CA MET A 160 -1.04 -0.61 16.56
C MET A 160 -1.98 -0.74 17.74
N HIS A 161 -1.93 0.22 18.67
CA HIS A 161 -2.78 0.18 19.85
C HIS A 161 -4.28 0.28 19.45
N PRO A 162 -5.16 -0.58 19.98
CA PRO A 162 -6.60 -0.60 19.71
C PRO A 162 -7.30 0.76 19.70
N GLY A 163 -7.03 1.56 20.73
CA GLY A 163 -7.61 2.89 20.83
C GLY A 163 -7.26 3.83 19.68
N LEU A 164 -6.13 3.63 18.97
CA LEU A 164 -5.79 4.39 17.77
C LEU A 164 -6.56 3.88 16.55
N ILE A 165 -6.78 2.58 16.46
CA ILE A 165 -7.66 1.97 15.46
C ILE A 165 -9.08 2.52 15.62
N ASP A 166 -9.57 2.62 16.86
CA ASP A 166 -10.86 3.23 17.17
C ASP A 166 -10.96 4.69 16.73
N ALA A 167 -9.85 5.43 16.82
CA ALA A 167 -9.82 6.86 16.49
C ALA A 167 -9.92 7.12 14.99
N ILE A 168 -9.53 6.17 14.14
CA ILE A 168 -9.62 6.30 12.67
C ILE A 168 -10.92 5.77 12.09
N LYS A 169 -11.68 4.94 12.83
CA LYS A 169 -12.96 4.35 12.38
C LYS A 169 -13.93 5.32 11.72
N PRO A 170 -14.20 6.52 12.29
CA PRO A 170 -15.17 7.43 11.70
C PRO A 170 -14.82 7.83 10.26
N PHE A 171 -13.52 7.84 9.92
CA PHE A 171 -13.06 8.21 8.58
C PHE A 171 -13.24 7.09 7.55
N LEU A 172 -13.43 5.84 7.99
CA LEU A 172 -13.59 4.66 7.13
C LEU A 172 -15.06 4.31 6.84
N ASP A 173 -15.98 4.90 7.59
CA ASP A 173 -17.41 4.59 7.57
C ASP A 173 -18.13 5.29 6.39
N TYR A 174 -19.41 5.00 6.22
CA TYR A 174 -20.26 5.49 5.12
C TYR A 174 -20.76 6.94 5.28
N TYR A 175 -20.25 7.67 6.27
CA TYR A 175 -20.65 9.06 6.51
C TYR A 175 -20.40 9.93 5.28
N GLU A 176 -21.31 10.87 5.02
CA GLU A 176 -21.13 11.88 3.96
C GLU A 176 -19.95 12.79 4.28
N GLN A 177 -19.93 13.25 5.54
CA GLN A 177 -18.90 14.10 6.09
C GLN A 177 -18.69 13.75 7.56
N VAL A 178 -17.45 13.86 8.01
CA VAL A 178 -17.08 13.87 9.43
C VAL A 178 -16.42 15.21 9.67
N ASP A 179 -16.96 16.00 10.61
CA ASP A 179 -16.52 17.38 10.87
C ASP A 179 -16.47 18.25 9.60
N ARG A 180 -17.50 18.16 8.75
CA ARG A 180 -17.66 18.89 7.46
C ARG A 180 -16.67 18.50 6.35
N VAL A 181 -15.83 17.49 6.57
CA VAL A 181 -14.88 16.98 5.59
C VAL A 181 -15.37 15.64 5.04
N SER A 182 -15.32 15.45 3.72
CA SER A 182 -15.67 14.17 3.11
C SER A 182 -14.42 13.31 2.88
N TYR A 183 -14.45 12.09 3.40
CA TYR A 183 -13.34 11.13 3.30
C TYR A 183 -13.56 10.13 2.17
N ARG A 184 -14.69 10.21 1.46
CA ARG A 184 -15.15 9.20 0.49
C ARG A 184 -14.19 8.95 -0.68
N LYS A 185 -13.34 9.92 -1.00
CA LYS A 185 -12.35 9.84 -2.10
C LYS A 185 -10.94 9.46 -1.61
N ALA A 186 -10.74 9.32 -0.30
CA ALA A 186 -9.47 8.91 0.26
C ALA A 186 -9.26 7.39 0.13
N ILE A 187 -8.00 6.98 0.20
CA ILE A 187 -7.61 5.56 0.19
C ILE A 187 -6.88 5.25 1.49
N PHE A 188 -7.34 4.22 2.19
CA PHE A 188 -6.70 3.69 3.39
C PHE A 188 -6.13 2.31 3.08
N ILE A 189 -4.85 2.11 3.40
CA ILE A 189 -4.14 0.86 3.18
C ILE A 189 -3.55 0.40 4.50
N PHE A 190 -3.99 -0.75 5.01
CA PHE A 190 -3.48 -1.36 6.23
C PHE A 190 -2.55 -2.51 5.88
N LEU A 191 -1.36 -2.54 6.45
CA LEU A 191 -0.36 -3.59 6.22
C LEU A 191 -0.14 -4.36 7.51
N SER A 192 -0.17 -5.69 7.40
CA SER A 192 -0.11 -6.56 8.56
C SER A 192 0.59 -7.89 8.34
N ASN A 193 1.18 -8.42 9.41
CA ASN A 193 1.59 -9.82 9.48
C ASN A 193 0.54 -10.74 10.14
N ALA A 194 -0.51 -10.21 10.75
CA ALA A 194 -1.56 -10.98 11.39
C ALA A 194 -2.33 -11.84 10.37
N GLY A 195 -2.54 -13.10 10.71
CA GLY A 195 -3.10 -14.11 9.81
C GLY A 195 -2.08 -14.75 8.87
N GLY A 196 -0.82 -14.31 8.87
CA GLY A 196 0.24 -14.85 8.02
C GLY A 196 0.43 -16.36 8.18
N ASP A 197 0.46 -16.87 9.41
CA ASP A 197 0.63 -18.30 9.69
C ASP A 197 -0.51 -19.15 9.12
N LEU A 198 -1.76 -18.64 9.18
CA LEU A 198 -2.93 -19.33 8.63
C LEU A 198 -2.89 -19.35 7.09
N ILE A 199 -2.51 -18.23 6.48
CA ILE A 199 -2.31 -18.15 5.02
C ILE A 199 -1.22 -19.13 4.58
N ASN A 200 -0.12 -19.20 5.32
CA ASN A 200 0.98 -20.11 5.02
C ASN A 200 0.57 -21.57 5.16
N LYS A 201 -0.20 -21.90 6.20
CA LYS A 201 -0.76 -23.24 6.40
C LYS A 201 -1.68 -23.63 5.25
N ALA A 202 -2.58 -22.74 4.83
CA ALA A 202 -3.44 -22.96 3.68
C ALA A 202 -2.63 -23.21 2.39
N ALA A 203 -1.61 -22.40 2.14
CA ALA A 203 -0.72 -22.58 1.00
C ALA A 203 0.04 -23.92 1.05
N LEU A 204 0.43 -24.37 2.24
CA LEU A 204 1.07 -25.66 2.44
C LEU A 204 0.09 -26.82 2.21
N ASP A 205 -1.15 -26.72 2.72
CA ASP A 205 -2.19 -27.75 2.54
C ASP A 205 -2.57 -27.94 1.06
N PHE A 206 -2.58 -26.86 0.27
CA PHE A 206 -2.75 -26.95 -1.18
C PHE A 206 -1.58 -27.66 -1.85
N TRP A 207 -0.36 -27.32 -1.45
CA TRP A 207 0.85 -27.94 -1.99
C TRP A 207 0.93 -29.43 -1.66
N THR A 208 0.64 -29.83 -0.41
CA THR A 208 0.62 -31.25 0.00
C THR A 208 -0.47 -32.04 -0.69
N SER A 209 -1.57 -31.37 -1.07
CA SER A 209 -2.65 -31.96 -1.88
C SER A 209 -2.33 -32.03 -3.38
N GLY A 210 -1.11 -31.67 -3.81
CA GLY A 210 -0.68 -31.69 -5.21
C GLY A 210 -1.35 -30.63 -6.09
N LYS A 211 -2.00 -29.61 -5.50
CA LYS A 211 -2.63 -28.51 -6.23
C LYS A 211 -1.61 -27.42 -6.55
N ARG A 212 -1.82 -26.72 -7.67
CA ARG A 212 -0.98 -25.56 -7.99
C ARG A 212 -1.35 -24.38 -7.12
N ARG A 213 -0.35 -23.52 -6.85
CA ARG A 213 -0.52 -22.28 -6.11
C ARG A 213 -1.61 -21.39 -6.72
N GLU A 214 -1.63 -21.29 -8.05
CA GLU A 214 -2.56 -20.43 -8.79
C GLU A 214 -4.02 -20.91 -8.69
N GLU A 215 -4.26 -22.13 -8.18
CA GLU A 215 -5.60 -22.66 -7.93
C GLU A 215 -6.18 -22.18 -6.59
N ILE A 216 -5.35 -21.65 -5.69
CA ILE A 216 -5.83 -21.05 -4.43
C ILE A 216 -6.71 -19.85 -4.76
N GLN A 217 -7.95 -19.86 -4.28
CA GLN A 217 -8.92 -18.77 -4.45
C GLN A 217 -9.06 -17.97 -3.16
N LEU A 218 -9.55 -16.73 -3.27
CA LEU A 218 -9.77 -15.86 -2.11
C LEU A 218 -10.71 -16.51 -1.07
N LYS A 219 -11.78 -17.17 -1.53
CA LYS A 219 -12.76 -17.89 -0.70
C LYS A 219 -12.13 -18.97 0.20
N ASP A 220 -11.05 -19.60 -0.26
CA ASP A 220 -10.38 -20.67 0.48
C ASP A 220 -9.62 -20.09 1.69
N LEU A 221 -9.14 -18.85 1.56
CA LEU A 221 -8.44 -18.13 2.62
C LEU A 221 -9.41 -17.38 3.54
N GLU A 222 -10.49 -16.80 3.00
CA GLU A 222 -11.52 -16.13 3.79
C GLU A 222 -12.13 -17.05 4.85
N LEU A 223 -12.35 -18.33 4.53
CA LEU A 223 -12.87 -19.33 5.49
C LEU A 223 -11.88 -19.62 6.63
N MET A 224 -10.58 -19.66 6.34
CA MET A 224 -9.57 -19.94 7.38
C MET A 224 -9.29 -18.70 8.24
N LEU A 225 -9.33 -17.53 7.62
CA LEU A 225 -9.18 -16.26 8.30
C LEU A 225 -10.41 -15.98 9.17
N SER A 226 -11.63 -16.26 8.68
CA SER A 226 -12.91 -16.15 9.43
C SER A 226 -12.86 -16.89 10.77
N VAL A 227 -12.27 -18.07 10.79
CA VAL A 227 -12.21 -18.92 12.00
C VAL A 227 -11.01 -18.60 12.89
N GLY A 228 -9.80 -18.41 12.34
CA GLY A 228 -8.58 -18.30 13.12
C GLY A 228 -8.21 -16.88 13.57
N VAL A 229 -8.72 -15.87 12.86
CA VAL A 229 -8.32 -14.48 13.03
C VAL A 229 -9.40 -13.64 13.72
N PHE A 230 -10.67 -13.85 13.39
CA PHE A 230 -11.78 -13.10 14.02
C PHE A 230 -12.15 -13.64 15.41
N ASN A 231 -11.78 -14.88 15.73
CA ASN A 231 -12.04 -15.48 17.05
C ASN A 231 -10.89 -15.27 18.07
N ASN A 232 -9.69 -14.89 17.63
CA ASN A 232 -8.55 -14.71 18.52
C ASN A 232 -8.45 -13.27 19.01
N LYS A 233 -8.96 -13.02 20.23
CA LYS A 233 -8.97 -11.71 20.92
C LYS A 233 -7.59 -11.04 21.09
N ASN A 234 -6.49 -11.78 20.88
CA ASN A 234 -5.12 -11.32 21.13
C ASN A 234 -4.33 -10.93 19.86
N SER A 235 -4.89 -11.07 18.65
CA SER A 235 -4.22 -10.57 17.44
C SER A 235 -4.54 -9.09 17.26
N GLY A 236 -3.61 -8.21 17.64
CA GLY A 236 -3.81 -6.75 17.84
C GLY A 236 -4.45 -5.96 16.69
N LEU A 237 -4.47 -6.49 15.47
CA LEU A 237 -5.14 -5.86 14.33
C LEU A 237 -6.64 -6.18 14.20
N TRP A 238 -7.04 -7.31 14.77
CA TRP A 238 -8.34 -7.92 14.54
C TRP A 238 -9.27 -7.61 15.68
N HIS A 239 -9.28 -6.33 16.05
CA HIS A 239 -10.33 -5.76 16.87
C HIS A 239 -11.63 -5.93 16.10
N SER A 240 -12.43 -6.90 16.53
CA SER A 240 -13.74 -7.29 15.97
C SER A 240 -14.46 -6.09 15.36
N SER A 241 -14.50 -4.99 16.09
CA SER A 241 -15.14 -3.72 15.72
C SER A 241 -14.84 -3.07 14.35
N LEU A 242 -13.68 -3.28 13.69
CA LEU A 242 -13.48 -2.80 12.30
C LEU A 242 -14.22 -3.70 11.29
N ILE A 243 -14.30 -4.99 11.58
CA ILE A 243 -14.92 -6.00 10.73
C ILE A 243 -16.40 -6.18 11.08
N ASP A 244 -16.76 -6.09 12.35
CA ASP A 244 -18.14 -6.09 12.84
C ASP A 244 -18.99 -5.00 12.15
N ARG A 245 -18.33 -3.95 11.62
CA ARG A 245 -18.94 -2.87 10.86
C ARG A 245 -18.64 -2.88 9.36
N ASN A 246 -17.98 -3.92 8.83
CA ASN A 246 -17.56 -4.01 7.42
C ASN A 246 -16.83 -2.74 6.91
N LEU A 247 -15.94 -2.17 7.75
CA LEU A 247 -15.20 -0.96 7.39
C LEU A 247 -14.07 -1.28 6.39
N ILE A 248 -13.52 -2.49 6.43
CA ILE A 248 -12.58 -2.99 5.43
C ILE A 248 -13.37 -3.44 4.19
N ASP A 249 -13.05 -2.88 3.01
CA ASP A 249 -13.70 -3.28 1.75
C ASP A 249 -13.13 -4.59 1.22
N TYR A 250 -11.80 -4.70 1.24
CA TYR A 250 -11.11 -5.83 0.65
C TYR A 250 -10.02 -6.34 1.56
N PHE A 251 -10.11 -7.63 1.86
CA PHE A 251 -9.03 -8.39 2.44
C PHE A 251 -8.10 -8.91 1.34
N VAL A 252 -6.82 -8.58 1.42
CA VAL A 252 -5.82 -8.85 0.39
C VAL A 252 -4.75 -9.80 0.95
N PRO A 253 -4.84 -11.12 0.72
CA PRO A 253 -3.87 -12.08 1.21
C PRO A 253 -2.58 -12.09 0.40
N PHE A 254 -1.46 -12.21 1.10
CA PHE A 254 -0.12 -12.39 0.56
C PHE A 254 0.39 -13.76 0.95
N LEU A 255 0.54 -14.59 -0.08
CA LEU A 255 0.99 -15.97 0.03
C LEU A 255 2.51 -16.03 0.26
N PRO A 256 3.02 -17.05 0.96
CA PRO A 256 4.46 -17.21 1.16
C PRO A 256 5.18 -17.47 -0.17
N LEU A 257 6.43 -17.02 -0.31
CA LEU A 257 7.16 -17.08 -1.58
C LEU A 257 7.93 -18.39 -1.72
N GLU A 258 7.64 -19.14 -2.79
CA GLU A 258 8.46 -20.29 -3.21
C GLU A 258 9.87 -19.90 -3.68
N HIS A 259 10.78 -20.88 -3.72
CA HIS A 259 12.17 -20.73 -4.22
C HIS A 259 12.22 -20.03 -5.59
N LYS A 260 11.33 -20.39 -6.53
CA LYS A 260 11.25 -19.76 -7.85
C LYS A 260 11.02 -18.25 -7.77
N HIS A 261 10.19 -17.77 -6.83
CA HIS A 261 9.92 -16.35 -6.65
C HIS A 261 11.10 -15.62 -6.02
N VAL A 262 11.83 -16.28 -5.10
CA VAL A 262 13.07 -15.73 -4.55
C VAL A 262 14.08 -15.52 -5.66
N LYS A 263 14.28 -16.49 -6.57
CA LYS A 263 15.14 -16.31 -7.75
C LYS A 263 14.69 -15.13 -8.61
N MET A 264 13.39 -14.93 -8.82
CA MET A 264 12.87 -13.76 -9.55
C MET A 264 13.23 -12.44 -8.85
N CYS A 265 13.14 -12.38 -7.52
CA CYS A 265 13.57 -11.21 -6.75
C CYS A 265 15.07 -10.94 -6.89
N VAL A 266 15.92 -11.98 -6.87
CA VAL A 266 17.38 -11.81 -7.05
C VAL A 266 17.68 -11.23 -8.43
N ARG A 267 17.08 -11.78 -9.50
CA ARG A 267 17.24 -11.26 -10.86
C ARG A 267 16.79 -9.80 -10.98
N ALA A 268 15.64 -9.48 -10.38
CA ALA A 268 15.11 -8.12 -10.39
C ALA A 268 16.03 -7.14 -9.65
N GLU A 269 16.61 -7.55 -8.52
CA GLU A 269 17.57 -6.75 -7.75
C GLU A 269 18.88 -6.53 -8.53
N MET A 270 19.45 -7.57 -9.15
CA MET A 270 20.64 -7.44 -10.00
C MET A 270 20.41 -6.45 -11.13
N THR A 271 19.26 -6.57 -11.81
CA THR A 271 18.87 -5.66 -12.89
C THR A 271 18.68 -4.23 -12.38
N ALA A 272 18.06 -4.05 -11.21
CA ALA A 272 17.85 -2.74 -10.59
C ALA A 272 19.18 -2.04 -10.23
N ARG A 273 20.23 -2.81 -9.94
CA ARG A 273 21.59 -2.32 -9.67
C ARG A 273 22.43 -2.12 -10.94
N GLY A 274 21.91 -2.47 -12.12
CA GLY A 274 22.61 -2.35 -13.39
C GLY A 274 23.57 -3.51 -13.71
N TYR A 275 23.49 -4.61 -12.97
CA TYR A 275 24.33 -5.80 -13.20
C TYR A 275 23.68 -6.75 -14.22
N ALA A 276 24.53 -7.45 -14.97
CA ALA A 276 24.09 -8.56 -15.81
C ALA A 276 23.64 -9.73 -14.91
N VAL A 277 22.56 -10.41 -15.28
CA VAL A 277 22.04 -11.52 -14.49
C VAL A 277 22.94 -12.75 -14.66
N ASP A 278 23.66 -13.13 -13.60
CA ASP A 278 24.35 -14.41 -13.50
C ASP A 278 23.47 -15.44 -12.76
N GLU A 279 23.02 -16.47 -13.48
CA GLU A 279 22.18 -17.53 -12.91
C GLU A 279 22.89 -18.35 -11.81
N LYS A 280 24.23 -18.39 -11.79
CA LYS A 280 24.98 -19.05 -10.71
C LYS A 280 24.85 -18.26 -9.41
N ILE A 281 24.98 -16.93 -9.47
CA ILE A 281 24.78 -16.04 -8.32
C ILE A 281 23.32 -16.09 -7.87
N VAL A 282 22.37 -16.05 -8.81
CA VAL A 282 20.93 -16.18 -8.51
C VAL A 282 20.64 -17.48 -7.75
N GLN A 283 21.24 -18.59 -8.17
CA GLN A 283 21.07 -19.88 -7.49
C GLN A 283 21.73 -19.88 -6.11
N ALA A 284 22.97 -19.39 -6.00
CA ALA A 284 23.71 -19.34 -4.74
C ALA A 284 22.96 -18.51 -3.68
N VAL A 285 22.54 -17.29 -4.04
CA VAL A 285 21.77 -16.42 -3.14
C VAL A 285 20.45 -17.07 -2.71
N ALA A 286 19.73 -17.72 -3.64
CA ALA A 286 18.48 -18.40 -3.33
C ALA A 286 18.69 -19.61 -2.40
N ASP A 287 19.77 -20.36 -2.55
CA ASP A 287 20.06 -21.57 -1.75
C ASP A 287 20.52 -21.25 -0.33
N GLU A 288 21.09 -20.07 -0.10
CA GLU A 288 21.42 -19.61 1.25
C GLU A 288 20.22 -19.04 2.03
N MET A 289 19.06 -18.90 1.39
CA MET A 289 17.85 -18.46 2.07
C MET A 289 17.29 -19.58 2.94
N THR A 290 16.58 -19.19 4.00
CA THR A 290 15.91 -20.15 4.87
C THR A 290 14.49 -20.43 4.37
N PHE A 291 14.10 -21.71 4.41
CA PHE A 291 12.82 -22.19 3.89
C PHE A 291 12.11 -23.09 4.90
N PHE A 292 10.78 -23.10 4.83
CA PHE A 292 9.87 -23.96 5.57
C PHE A 292 8.96 -24.77 4.62
N PRO A 293 8.48 -25.95 5.06
CA PRO A 293 8.96 -26.70 6.23
C PRO A 293 10.41 -27.17 6.05
N LYS A 294 11.11 -27.52 7.15
CA LYS A 294 12.57 -27.78 7.15
C LYS A 294 13.02 -28.89 6.20
N GLU A 295 12.17 -29.90 6.00
CA GLU A 295 12.46 -31.06 5.17
C GLU A 295 12.28 -30.75 3.69
N GLN A 296 11.12 -30.20 3.31
CA GLN A 296 10.76 -29.96 1.91
C GLN A 296 11.26 -28.61 1.37
N LYS A 297 11.63 -27.66 2.25
CA LYS A 297 12.18 -26.33 1.91
C LYS A 297 11.39 -25.59 0.81
N ILE A 298 10.07 -25.54 0.95
CA ILE A 298 9.17 -25.08 -0.12
C ILE A 298 9.11 -23.55 -0.19
N TYR A 299 8.89 -22.92 0.95
CA TYR A 299 8.55 -21.50 1.07
C TYR A 299 9.58 -20.76 1.89
N SER A 300 9.94 -19.53 1.51
CA SER A 300 10.95 -18.75 2.22
C SER A 300 10.39 -18.11 3.50
N ASP A 301 11.13 -18.22 4.62
CA ASP A 301 10.74 -17.66 5.92
C ASP A 301 10.68 -16.12 5.91
N LYS A 302 11.51 -15.49 5.08
CA LYS A 302 11.67 -14.02 5.00
C LYS A 302 11.24 -13.45 3.65
N GLY A 303 10.65 -14.27 2.78
CA GLY A 303 10.35 -13.91 1.41
C GLY A 303 11.58 -13.32 0.71
N CYS A 304 11.45 -12.15 0.09
CA CYS A 304 12.55 -11.47 -0.58
C CYS A 304 13.29 -10.43 0.29
N LYS A 305 12.99 -10.32 1.59
CA LYS A 305 13.47 -9.21 2.44
C LYS A 305 15.00 -9.17 2.59
N THR A 306 15.66 -10.32 2.61
CA THR A 306 17.13 -10.43 2.82
C THR A 306 17.91 -10.67 1.54
N VAL A 307 17.26 -10.61 0.37
CA VAL A 307 17.91 -10.84 -0.93
C VAL A 307 19.03 -9.84 -1.17
N GLN A 308 18.78 -8.55 -0.91
CA GLN A 308 19.77 -7.48 -1.11
C GLN A 308 21.05 -7.73 -0.32
N ALA A 309 20.92 -7.93 0.99
CA ALA A 309 22.06 -8.17 1.88
C ALA A 309 22.84 -9.44 1.55
N LYS A 310 22.20 -10.45 0.96
CA LYS A 310 22.89 -11.67 0.49
C LYS A 310 23.59 -11.43 -0.82
N LEU A 311 22.96 -10.71 -1.75
CA LEU A 311 23.57 -10.39 -3.04
C LEU A 311 24.87 -9.59 -2.87
N ASP A 312 24.93 -8.70 -1.88
CA ASP A 312 26.13 -7.93 -1.52
C ASP A 312 27.35 -8.81 -1.15
N ILE A 313 27.15 -10.08 -0.80
CA ILE A 313 28.23 -11.02 -0.44
C ILE A 313 28.81 -11.71 -1.69
N HIS A 314 28.02 -11.81 -2.77
CA HIS A 314 28.39 -12.53 -4.00
C HIS A 314 28.89 -11.60 -5.10
N GLU A 315 28.71 -10.29 -4.95
CA GLU A 315 29.20 -9.27 -5.87
C GLU A 315 30.38 -8.55 -5.20
N ASP A 316 31.60 -8.80 -5.67
CA ASP A 316 32.79 -8.08 -5.25
C ASP A 316 32.72 -6.62 -5.76
N PHE A 317 32.89 -5.65 -4.85
CA PHE A 317 32.99 -4.21 -5.16
C PHE A 317 34.37 -3.81 -5.69
#